data_AF-A0A840V5A0-F1
#
_entry.id   AF-A0A840V5A0-F1
#
_cell.length_a   1.000
_cell.length_b   1.000
_cell.length_c   1.000
_cell.angle_alpha   90.00
_cell.angle_beta   90.00
_cell.angle_gamma   90.00
#
_symmetry.space_group_name_H-M   'P 1'
#
loop_
_entity.id
_entity.type
_entity.pdbx_description
1 polymer ?
#
loop_
_entity_poly.entity_id
_entity_poly.type
_entity_poly.pdbx_seq_one_letter_code
_entity_poly.pdbx_strand_id
1 'polypeptide(L)'
;MKSILPIAFLIPFSAQAQLIFSDTFDLSEGSSNTTGFGTDGVNSSLESRLSGQASVDVSLSYYASGAAKADTAYSIDDNALRIDPAPNIGSITLTADGFTAFDFGDDLRGKIYEINLTIDNDTVDTINRRCSFSLATAPAQTVDAVPFGIQLAANANQASAEIFKRIDASSNPNGGDVNQSIAADLPYGEPVELRLVFQDVDTTIGQLSTYEIYLNDGTTPIDSGNFGISLTSRYLVFDIAPNSGPIHFDNLSVTVTGDAPEPPVITDDRFLYFVGDDGEIYGFSGIQSGEVPVADVANFRGGFHEASQFGYREYQAFTCDPTSGIVYGINLYGDVVTWPTVADWLSNTAADIPTEGDPRYEAFDANSIHGASYDPHTGGFYVVYEGDATIDGDIGEYATVSDFITNSNATITTSTYGGNLLNFYYWGEDAPGNRLEPHNLAGANYFQASGGGQLEGFQTLAEYAANPENRTFQKPGFCTGCIAAFALPMPIIPDLHFRLTALQRDGAGSTTHATLEFDPQPSTTYSISASPDLMSPFTPVPGFEDVANSPIIIPVPSGFETRGFFRITENP
;
A
#
# COMPACT_ATOMS: atom_id res chain seq x y z
N MET A 1 -30.41 -49.43 44.59
CA MET A 1 -30.48 -49.34 43.11
C MET A 1 -30.33 -47.87 42.73
N LYS A 2 -29.15 -47.45 42.28
CA LYS A 2 -28.94 -46.12 41.68
C LYS A 2 -28.76 -46.36 40.18
N SER A 3 -29.67 -45.85 39.37
CA SER A 3 -29.60 -45.95 37.91
C SER A 3 -28.50 -45.03 37.39
N ILE A 4 -27.51 -45.60 36.72
CA ILE A 4 -26.53 -44.84 35.95
C ILE A 4 -27.16 -44.60 34.58
N LEU A 5 -27.52 -43.35 34.30
CA LEU A 5 -27.88 -42.88 32.97
C LEU A 5 -26.60 -42.77 32.12
N PRO A 6 -26.55 -43.33 30.91
CA PRO A 6 -25.42 -43.12 30.02
C PRO A 6 -25.50 -41.69 29.46
N ILE A 7 -24.54 -40.86 29.84
CA ILE A 7 -24.28 -39.58 29.17
C ILE A 7 -23.61 -39.93 27.84
N ALA A 8 -24.37 -39.83 26.75
CA ALA A 8 -23.82 -39.88 25.40
C ALA A 8 -23.04 -38.58 25.17
N PHE A 9 -21.71 -38.66 25.18
CA PHE A 9 -20.86 -37.61 24.62
C PHE A 9 -21.10 -37.59 23.10
N LEU A 10 -21.86 -36.60 22.62
CA LEU A 10 -21.76 -36.21 21.22
C LEU A 10 -20.39 -35.58 21.02
N ILE A 11 -19.47 -36.34 20.46
CA ILE A 11 -18.26 -35.78 19.86
C ILE A 11 -18.74 -35.09 18.58
N PRO A 12 -18.55 -33.77 18.40
CA PRO A 12 -18.78 -33.16 17.10
C PRO A 12 -17.81 -33.83 16.14
N PHE A 13 -18.33 -34.62 15.21
CA PHE A 13 -17.57 -34.98 14.02
C PHE A 13 -17.30 -33.66 13.29
N SER A 14 -16.02 -33.26 13.19
CA SER A 14 -15.63 -32.32 12.14
C SER A 14 -16.12 -32.91 10.83
N ALA A 15 -16.86 -32.14 10.03
CA ALA A 15 -17.19 -32.53 8.67
C ALA A 15 -15.88 -32.97 8.01
N GLN A 16 -15.77 -34.25 7.67
CA GLN A 16 -14.61 -34.72 6.92
C GLN A 16 -14.64 -33.96 5.60
N ALA A 17 -13.52 -33.30 5.28
CA ALA A 17 -13.25 -32.76 3.96
C ALA A 17 -13.54 -33.86 2.95
N GLN A 18 -14.63 -33.69 2.21
CA GLN A 18 -14.98 -34.59 1.13
C GLN A 18 -14.37 -33.99 -0.12
N LEU A 19 -13.43 -34.70 -0.70
CA LEU A 19 -13.07 -34.52 -2.10
C LEU A 19 -14.36 -34.66 -2.90
N ILE A 20 -15.00 -33.54 -3.26
CA ILE A 20 -16.25 -33.55 -4.05
C ILE A 20 -15.98 -34.21 -5.39
N PHE A 21 -14.76 -34.06 -5.91
CA PHE A 21 -14.31 -34.64 -7.15
C PHE A 21 -13.10 -35.55 -6.91
N SER A 22 -13.31 -36.82 -6.54
CA SER A 22 -12.31 -37.82 -6.95
C SER A 22 -12.42 -37.89 -8.47
N ASP A 23 -11.28 -38.04 -9.15
CA ASP A 23 -11.01 -37.89 -10.59
C ASP A 23 -11.84 -38.78 -11.57
N THR A 24 -13.06 -39.13 -11.19
CA THR A 24 -13.93 -40.15 -11.77
C THR A 24 -15.35 -39.62 -11.93
N PHE A 25 -15.57 -38.71 -12.88
CA PHE A 25 -16.89 -38.39 -13.43
C PHE A 25 -17.02 -38.96 -14.83
N ASP A 26 -18.03 -39.80 -15.07
CA ASP A 26 -18.38 -40.27 -16.41
C ASP A 26 -18.78 -39.07 -17.29
N LEU A 27 -18.12 -38.95 -18.44
CA LEU A 27 -18.43 -37.94 -19.45
C LEU A 27 -19.47 -38.46 -20.44
N SER A 28 -20.37 -37.58 -20.89
CA SER A 28 -21.32 -37.90 -21.97
C SER A 28 -20.58 -38.07 -23.30
N GLU A 29 -21.14 -38.87 -24.22
CA GLU A 29 -20.55 -39.10 -25.55
C GLU A 29 -20.25 -37.76 -26.26
N GLY A 30 -18.96 -37.45 -26.45
CA GLY A 30 -18.49 -36.22 -27.11
C GLY A 30 -17.51 -35.37 -26.28
N SER A 31 -17.42 -35.61 -24.97
CA SER A 31 -16.41 -35.02 -24.07
C SER A 31 -15.18 -35.95 -23.91
N SER A 32 -14.12 -35.48 -23.24
CA SER A 32 -12.82 -36.15 -23.03
C SER A 32 -12.87 -37.69 -22.95
N ASN A 33 -11.82 -38.35 -23.46
CA ASN A 33 -11.74 -39.81 -23.50
C ASN A 33 -11.59 -40.46 -22.11
N THR A 34 -11.31 -39.68 -21.07
CA THR A 34 -11.29 -40.12 -19.67
C THR A 34 -12.04 -39.17 -18.75
N THR A 35 -12.38 -39.66 -17.57
CA THR A 35 -12.97 -38.90 -16.47
C THR A 35 -11.91 -38.00 -15.81
N GLY A 36 -12.33 -36.91 -15.14
CA GLY A 36 -11.46 -36.08 -14.28
C GLY A 36 -11.16 -34.68 -14.82
N PHE A 37 -10.38 -33.84 -14.12
CA PHE A 37 -9.83 -32.57 -14.62
C PHE A 37 -8.30 -32.68 -14.71
N GLY A 38 -7.69 -32.62 -15.90
CA GLY A 38 -6.24 -32.82 -16.06
C GLY A 38 -5.83 -33.33 -17.45
N THR A 39 -4.56 -33.69 -17.64
CA THR A 39 -3.94 -34.01 -18.96
C THR A 39 -4.59 -35.12 -19.76
N ASP A 40 -5.38 -35.99 -19.12
CA ASP A 40 -6.14 -37.05 -19.78
C ASP A 40 -7.67 -36.86 -19.70
N GLY A 41 -8.16 -35.90 -18.89
CA GLY A 41 -9.57 -35.66 -18.57
C GLY A 41 -10.19 -34.40 -19.18
N VAL A 42 -11.18 -33.84 -18.48
CA VAL A 42 -11.80 -32.54 -18.73
C VAL A 42 -10.72 -31.44 -18.74
N ASN A 43 -10.72 -30.62 -19.77
CA ASN A 43 -9.66 -29.65 -20.04
C ASN A 43 -8.26 -30.26 -20.21
N SER A 44 -8.15 -31.49 -20.73
CA SER A 44 -6.88 -32.15 -21.11
C SER A 44 -6.04 -31.39 -22.12
N SER A 45 -6.61 -30.42 -22.84
CA SER A 45 -5.87 -29.49 -23.68
C SER A 45 -5.08 -28.44 -22.89
N LEU A 46 -5.38 -28.22 -21.61
CA LEU A 46 -4.57 -27.37 -20.73
C LEU A 46 -3.38 -28.19 -20.23
N GLU A 47 -2.16 -27.86 -20.69
CA GLU A 47 -0.93 -28.50 -20.20
C GLU A 47 -0.80 -28.41 -18.67
N SER A 48 -1.21 -27.27 -18.09
CA SER A 48 -1.37 -27.08 -16.65
C SER A 48 -2.35 -25.92 -16.36
N ARG A 49 -2.99 -25.92 -15.18
CA ARG A 49 -3.81 -24.78 -14.70
C ARG A 49 -2.97 -23.65 -14.13
N LEU A 50 -1.71 -23.91 -13.81
CA LEU A 50 -0.72 -22.97 -13.30
C LEU A 50 0.52 -23.05 -14.19
N SER A 51 0.87 -21.96 -14.86
CA SER A 51 1.91 -21.94 -15.87
C SER A 51 2.79 -20.68 -15.80
N GLY A 52 3.76 -20.57 -16.71
CA GLY A 52 4.67 -19.44 -16.80
C GLY A 52 5.84 -19.56 -15.82
N GLN A 53 6.09 -18.51 -15.04
CA GLN A 53 7.15 -18.43 -14.04
C GLN A 53 6.73 -18.95 -12.65
N ALA A 54 5.65 -19.72 -12.56
CA ALA A 54 5.26 -20.38 -11.33
C ALA A 54 6.38 -21.32 -10.82
N SER A 55 6.51 -21.44 -9.50
CA SER A 55 7.59 -22.18 -8.87
C SER A 55 7.38 -23.70 -8.90
N VAL A 56 6.14 -24.13 -9.14
CA VAL A 56 5.72 -25.53 -9.15
C VAL A 56 4.90 -25.87 -10.39
N ASP A 57 5.21 -27.01 -10.99
CA ASP A 57 4.35 -27.69 -11.96
C ASP A 57 3.50 -28.71 -11.19
N VAL A 58 2.23 -28.37 -10.98
CA VAL A 58 1.32 -29.13 -10.12
C VAL A 58 -0.03 -29.30 -10.82
N SER A 59 -0.52 -30.53 -10.82
CA SER A 59 -1.89 -30.83 -11.25
C SER A 59 -2.86 -30.39 -10.16
N LEU A 60 -3.84 -29.57 -10.54
CA LEU A 60 -4.82 -29.00 -9.62
C LEU A 60 -6.23 -29.52 -9.94
N SER A 61 -6.95 -29.90 -8.89
CA SER A 61 -8.33 -30.38 -8.94
C SER A 61 -9.24 -29.49 -8.07
N TYR A 62 -10.56 -29.56 -8.27
CA TYR A 62 -11.51 -28.81 -7.45
C TYR A 62 -11.75 -29.46 -6.08
N TYR A 63 -11.89 -28.64 -5.05
CA TYR A 63 -12.03 -29.02 -3.65
C TYR A 63 -13.12 -28.16 -2.98
N ALA A 64 -14.04 -28.76 -2.24
CA ALA A 64 -14.95 -27.95 -1.42
C ALA A 64 -14.22 -27.38 -0.21
N SER A 65 -14.24 -26.06 -0.11
CA SER A 65 -13.57 -25.36 0.99
C SER A 65 -14.49 -24.93 2.12
N GLY A 66 -15.81 -24.90 1.92
CA GLY A 66 -16.78 -24.41 2.91
C GLY A 66 -18.03 -25.28 3.07
N ALA A 67 -19.12 -24.68 3.57
CA ALA A 67 -20.43 -25.32 3.50
C ALA A 67 -20.72 -25.64 2.03
N ALA A 68 -20.82 -26.92 1.71
CA ALA A 68 -21.01 -27.37 0.34
C ALA A 68 -22.50 -27.54 0.03
N LYS A 69 -22.84 -27.33 -1.25
CA LYS A 69 -24.07 -27.92 -1.79
C LYS A 69 -23.95 -29.44 -1.68
N ALA A 70 -25.07 -30.15 -1.75
CA ALA A 70 -25.01 -31.61 -1.82
C ALA A 70 -24.16 -32.02 -3.04
N ASP A 71 -23.39 -33.10 -2.93
CA ASP A 71 -22.51 -33.58 -4.02
C ASP A 71 -23.25 -33.73 -5.35
N THR A 72 -24.53 -34.12 -5.29
CA THR A 72 -25.41 -34.27 -6.46
C THR A 72 -25.69 -32.97 -7.22
N ALA A 73 -25.31 -31.81 -6.67
CA ALA A 73 -25.42 -30.52 -7.34
C ALA A 73 -24.20 -30.23 -8.22
N TYR A 74 -23.12 -31.01 -8.12
CA TYR A 74 -21.89 -30.80 -8.86
C TYR A 74 -21.74 -31.87 -9.94
N SER A 75 -21.41 -31.46 -11.15
CA SER A 75 -21.20 -32.36 -12.29
C SER A 75 -20.24 -31.74 -13.29
N ILE A 76 -19.86 -32.51 -14.31
CA ILE A 76 -19.19 -31.99 -15.50
C ILE A 76 -20.19 -32.03 -16.65
N ASP A 77 -20.31 -30.92 -17.36
CA ASP A 77 -21.11 -30.83 -18.58
C ASP A 77 -20.34 -30.01 -19.62
N ASP A 78 -20.35 -30.46 -20.87
CA ASP A 78 -19.60 -29.86 -21.98
C ASP A 78 -18.17 -29.43 -21.63
N ASN A 79 -17.45 -30.31 -20.92
CA ASN A 79 -16.07 -30.07 -20.48
C ASN A 79 -15.90 -28.88 -19.48
N ALA A 80 -16.98 -28.40 -18.87
CA ALA A 80 -17.00 -27.37 -17.84
C ALA A 80 -17.46 -27.92 -16.48
N LEU A 81 -17.05 -27.26 -15.38
CA LEU A 81 -17.62 -27.51 -14.06
C LEU A 81 -19.06 -26.98 -14.04
N ARG A 82 -20.04 -27.86 -13.93
CA ARG A 82 -21.45 -27.52 -13.83
C ARG A 82 -21.96 -27.63 -12.39
N ILE A 83 -22.71 -26.63 -11.96
CA ILE A 83 -23.30 -26.56 -10.61
C ILE A 83 -24.80 -26.30 -10.71
N ASP A 84 -25.62 -27.29 -10.37
CA ASP A 84 -27.07 -27.20 -10.37
C ASP A 84 -27.61 -26.46 -9.11
N PRO A 85 -28.83 -25.91 -9.17
CA PRO A 85 -29.49 -25.27 -8.02
C PRO A 85 -29.61 -26.17 -6.80
N ALA A 86 -29.17 -25.66 -5.65
CA ALA A 86 -29.31 -26.32 -4.35
C ALA A 86 -29.43 -25.29 -3.22
N PRO A 87 -30.15 -25.59 -2.12
CA PRO A 87 -30.52 -24.62 -1.08
C PRO A 87 -29.36 -24.11 -0.23
N ASN A 88 -28.22 -24.80 -0.22
CA ASN A 88 -27.03 -24.34 0.49
C ASN A 88 -26.16 -23.45 -0.41
N ILE A 89 -25.36 -22.61 0.24
CA ILE A 89 -24.19 -21.99 -0.40
C ILE A 89 -23.25 -23.12 -0.85
N GLY A 90 -22.55 -22.91 -1.96
CA GLY A 90 -21.42 -23.74 -2.35
C GLY A 90 -20.17 -22.88 -2.41
N SER A 91 -19.07 -23.37 -1.83
CA SER A 91 -17.74 -22.77 -2.00
C SER A 91 -16.75 -23.84 -2.42
N ILE A 92 -16.01 -23.56 -3.48
CA ILE A 92 -15.02 -24.46 -4.09
C ILE A 92 -13.71 -23.70 -4.24
N THR A 93 -12.60 -24.39 -4.09
CA THR A 93 -11.24 -23.91 -4.39
C THR A 93 -10.46 -25.03 -5.10
N LEU A 94 -9.14 -24.89 -5.22
CA LEU A 94 -8.27 -25.87 -5.84
C LEU A 94 -7.49 -26.67 -4.79
N THR A 95 -7.05 -27.87 -5.15
CA THR A 95 -6.22 -28.76 -4.34
C THR A 95 -5.22 -29.49 -5.23
N ALA A 96 -4.04 -29.78 -4.69
CA ALA A 96 -3.02 -30.61 -5.36
C ALA A 96 -3.05 -32.07 -4.88
N ASP A 97 -3.58 -32.33 -3.68
CA ASP A 97 -3.56 -33.64 -3.02
C ASP A 97 -4.95 -34.26 -2.85
N GLY A 98 -6.02 -33.50 -3.14
CA GLY A 98 -7.41 -33.91 -2.94
C GLY A 98 -7.94 -33.63 -1.53
N PHE A 99 -7.13 -33.09 -0.62
CA PHE A 99 -7.46 -32.96 0.80
C PHE A 99 -7.23 -31.56 1.36
N THR A 100 -6.23 -30.86 0.84
CA THR A 100 -5.76 -29.57 1.32
C THR A 100 -6.01 -28.53 0.24
N ALA A 101 -6.61 -27.38 0.61
CA ALA A 101 -6.72 -26.27 -0.31
C ALA A 101 -5.33 -25.80 -0.74
N PHE A 102 -5.14 -25.60 -2.04
CA PHE A 102 -3.90 -25.15 -2.63
C PHE A 102 -3.75 -23.65 -2.39
N ASP A 103 -2.71 -23.29 -1.62
CA ASP A 103 -2.31 -21.91 -1.38
C ASP A 103 -1.33 -21.49 -2.48
N PHE A 104 -1.75 -20.54 -3.30
CA PHE A 104 -0.98 -19.95 -4.38
C PHE A 104 0.01 -18.87 -3.89
N GLY A 105 0.09 -18.62 -2.58
CA GLY A 105 0.88 -17.53 -2.01
C GLY A 105 2.33 -17.51 -2.52
N ASP A 106 3.01 -18.66 -2.51
CA ASP A 106 4.40 -18.75 -2.96
C ASP A 106 4.58 -18.52 -4.48
N ASP A 107 3.51 -18.70 -5.27
CA ASP A 107 3.53 -18.56 -6.74
C ASP A 107 3.05 -17.19 -7.25
N LEU A 108 2.20 -16.49 -6.49
CA LEU A 108 1.53 -15.26 -6.96
C LEU A 108 2.00 -14.00 -6.25
N ARG A 109 2.41 -14.13 -5.00
CA ARG A 109 2.78 -12.98 -4.17
C ARG A 109 4.05 -12.32 -4.71
N GLY A 110 4.02 -10.99 -4.85
CA GLY A 110 5.13 -10.26 -5.45
C GLY A 110 5.31 -10.54 -6.95
N LYS A 111 4.28 -11.07 -7.64
CA LYS A 111 4.33 -11.42 -9.06
C LYS A 111 3.33 -10.62 -9.88
N ILE A 112 3.58 -10.59 -11.20
CA ILE A 112 2.57 -10.27 -12.20
C ILE A 112 1.99 -11.59 -12.69
N TYR A 113 0.67 -11.71 -12.68
CA TYR A 113 0.00 -12.89 -13.19
C TYR A 113 -1.33 -12.57 -13.84
N GLU A 114 -1.72 -13.46 -14.73
CA GLU A 114 -3.00 -13.42 -15.43
C GLU A 114 -3.85 -14.62 -14.99
N ILE A 115 -5.13 -14.37 -14.74
CA ILE A 115 -6.14 -15.40 -14.53
C ILE A 115 -7.17 -15.29 -15.66
N ASN A 116 -7.31 -16.36 -16.44
CA ASN A 116 -8.40 -16.51 -17.39
C ASN A 116 -9.48 -17.41 -16.78
N LEU A 117 -10.74 -17.07 -16.99
CA LEU A 117 -11.89 -17.82 -16.51
C LEU A 117 -13.11 -17.53 -17.38
N THR A 118 -13.84 -18.56 -17.75
CA THR A 118 -15.18 -18.43 -18.32
C THR A 118 -16.21 -18.73 -17.23
N ILE A 119 -17.16 -17.82 -17.05
CA ILE A 119 -18.28 -17.98 -16.11
C ILE A 119 -19.61 -17.88 -16.85
N ASP A 120 -20.54 -18.72 -16.46
CA ASP A 120 -21.91 -18.68 -16.96
C ASP A 120 -22.89 -18.95 -15.82
N ASN A 121 -24.05 -18.31 -15.90
CA ASN A 121 -25.17 -18.53 -15.03
C ASN A 121 -26.45 -18.52 -15.87
N ASP A 122 -26.97 -19.72 -16.12
CA ASP A 122 -28.21 -19.98 -16.85
C ASP A 122 -29.46 -19.51 -16.10
N THR A 123 -29.30 -19.07 -14.85
CA THR A 123 -30.45 -18.74 -14.03
C THR A 123 -31.03 -17.38 -14.38
N VAL A 124 -32.12 -17.39 -15.15
CA VAL A 124 -33.02 -16.25 -15.23
C VAL A 124 -33.81 -16.15 -13.92
N ASP A 125 -33.39 -15.22 -13.06
CA ASP A 125 -34.19 -14.60 -11.99
C ASP A 125 -34.64 -15.46 -10.78
N THR A 126 -34.09 -15.15 -9.59
CA THR A 126 -34.79 -14.68 -8.37
C THR A 126 -33.75 -13.97 -7.49
N ILE A 127 -34.17 -13.02 -6.64
CA ILE A 127 -33.30 -12.18 -5.79
C ILE A 127 -32.28 -13.07 -5.04
N ASN A 128 -31.00 -12.67 -5.06
CA ASN A 128 -29.83 -13.30 -4.43
C ASN A 128 -29.17 -14.48 -5.17
N ARG A 129 -29.58 -14.82 -6.40
CA ARG A 129 -28.84 -15.78 -7.22
C ARG A 129 -27.60 -15.13 -7.86
N ARG A 130 -26.43 -15.72 -7.60
CA ARG A 130 -25.12 -15.23 -8.04
C ARG A 130 -24.11 -16.37 -8.05
N CYS A 131 -23.09 -16.20 -8.88
CA CYS A 131 -21.82 -16.91 -8.79
C CYS A 131 -20.69 -15.89 -8.77
N SER A 132 -19.57 -16.26 -8.18
CA SER A 132 -18.41 -15.39 -8.08
C SER A 132 -17.11 -16.17 -8.10
N PHE A 133 -16.05 -15.47 -8.51
CA PHE A 133 -14.67 -15.89 -8.47
C PHE A 133 -13.88 -14.85 -7.68
N SER A 134 -13.04 -15.29 -6.75
CA SER A 134 -12.33 -14.40 -5.85
C SER A 134 -10.89 -14.81 -5.63
N LEU A 135 -10.03 -13.81 -5.45
CA LEU A 135 -8.72 -13.94 -4.82
C LEU A 135 -8.89 -13.70 -3.32
N ALA A 136 -8.72 -14.76 -2.53
CA ALA A 136 -8.99 -14.78 -1.11
C ALA A 136 -7.73 -15.04 -0.28
N THR A 137 -7.79 -14.73 1.02
CA THR A 137 -6.72 -15.04 1.99
C THR A 137 -7.03 -16.29 2.82
N ALA A 138 -8.21 -16.87 2.66
CA ALA A 138 -8.62 -18.13 3.24
C ALA A 138 -9.39 -18.96 2.19
N PRO A 139 -9.33 -20.30 2.26
CA PRO A 139 -9.96 -21.15 1.26
C PRO A 139 -11.49 -21.07 1.24
N ALA A 140 -12.11 -20.68 2.36
CA ALA A 140 -13.56 -20.73 2.60
C ALA A 140 -14.16 -19.33 2.84
N GLN A 141 -13.80 -18.37 2.01
CA GLN A 141 -14.18 -16.97 2.18
C GLN A 141 -15.36 -16.63 1.26
N THR A 142 -16.41 -16.02 1.82
CA THR A 142 -17.55 -15.54 1.04
C THR A 142 -17.20 -14.28 0.28
N VAL A 143 -17.83 -14.06 -0.88
CA VAL A 143 -17.56 -12.90 -1.76
C VAL A 143 -17.70 -11.52 -1.08
N ASP A 144 -18.44 -11.44 0.03
CA ASP A 144 -18.61 -10.19 0.78
C ASP A 144 -17.39 -9.81 1.64
N ALA A 145 -16.45 -10.73 1.84
CA ALA A 145 -15.31 -10.54 2.74
C ALA A 145 -13.95 -10.71 2.04
N VAL A 146 -13.92 -10.93 0.72
CA VAL A 146 -12.68 -11.21 -0.02
C VAL A 146 -11.91 -9.92 -0.32
N PRO A 147 -10.56 -9.97 -0.34
CA PRO A 147 -9.76 -8.85 -0.81
C PRO A 147 -10.12 -8.40 -2.23
N PHE A 148 -10.35 -9.36 -3.13
CA PHE A 148 -10.79 -9.07 -4.48
C PHE A 148 -11.71 -10.17 -5.00
N GLY A 149 -12.84 -9.78 -5.59
CA GLY A 149 -13.81 -10.71 -6.18
C GLY A 149 -14.53 -10.12 -7.37
N ILE A 150 -14.91 -11.01 -8.28
CA ILE A 150 -15.76 -10.75 -9.43
C ILE A 150 -17.02 -11.60 -9.29
N GLN A 151 -18.19 -10.99 -9.47
CA GLN A 151 -19.47 -11.65 -9.31
C GLN A 151 -20.35 -11.44 -10.53
N LEU A 152 -20.87 -12.54 -11.09
CA LEU A 152 -21.94 -12.50 -12.07
C LEU A 152 -23.28 -12.64 -11.35
N ALA A 153 -24.12 -11.60 -11.45
CA ALA A 153 -25.41 -11.56 -10.81
C ALA A 153 -26.44 -10.80 -11.66
N ALA A 154 -27.72 -11.00 -11.36
CA ALA A 154 -28.79 -10.25 -12.00
C ALA A 154 -28.67 -8.74 -11.72
N ASN A 155 -29.01 -7.91 -12.71
CA ASN A 155 -29.18 -6.47 -12.49
C ASN A 155 -30.38 -6.18 -11.58
N ALA A 156 -30.50 -4.92 -11.14
CA ALA A 156 -31.58 -4.48 -10.25
C ALA A 156 -33.00 -4.73 -10.80
N ASN A 157 -33.14 -4.78 -12.13
CA ASN A 157 -34.41 -5.02 -12.82
C ASN A 157 -34.60 -6.48 -13.27
N GLN A 158 -33.62 -7.35 -12.97
CA GLN A 158 -33.59 -8.77 -13.30
C GLN A 158 -33.68 -9.09 -14.81
N ALA A 159 -33.47 -8.10 -15.68
CA ALA A 159 -33.63 -8.23 -17.12
C ALA A 159 -32.37 -8.78 -17.83
N SER A 160 -31.22 -8.61 -17.20
CA SER A 160 -29.90 -9.00 -17.72
C SER A 160 -28.96 -9.31 -16.55
N ALA A 161 -27.85 -9.98 -16.83
CA ALA A 161 -26.76 -10.17 -15.90
C ALA A 161 -25.78 -8.98 -15.94
N GLU A 162 -25.06 -8.79 -14.84
CA GLU A 162 -23.98 -7.81 -14.70
C GLU A 162 -22.78 -8.45 -14.02
N ILE A 163 -21.60 -7.91 -14.32
CA ILE A 163 -20.38 -8.18 -13.59
C ILE A 163 -20.22 -7.12 -12.52
N PHE A 164 -20.12 -7.57 -11.28
CA PHE A 164 -19.81 -6.74 -10.12
C PHE A 164 -18.37 -6.97 -9.67
N LYS A 165 -17.65 -5.88 -9.41
CA LYS A 165 -16.43 -5.87 -8.62
C LYS A 165 -16.76 -5.87 -7.14
N ARG A 166 -16.03 -6.69 -6.38
CA ARG A 166 -16.14 -6.87 -4.93
C ARG A 166 -14.77 -6.70 -4.27
N ILE A 167 -14.66 -5.80 -3.29
CA ILE A 167 -13.45 -5.58 -2.47
C ILE A 167 -13.94 -5.33 -1.04
N ASP A 168 -13.48 -6.13 -0.08
CA ASP A 168 -13.79 -5.93 1.35
C ASP A 168 -13.23 -4.59 1.87
N ALA A 169 -13.90 -3.97 2.83
CA ALA A 169 -13.50 -2.69 3.41
C ALA A 169 -12.04 -2.67 3.91
N SER A 170 -11.55 -3.77 4.48
CA SER A 170 -10.15 -3.88 4.94
C SER A 170 -9.12 -3.95 3.81
N SER A 171 -9.59 -4.23 2.59
CA SER A 171 -8.78 -4.36 1.39
C SER A 171 -9.01 -3.19 0.42
N ASN A 172 -9.98 -2.31 0.68
CA ASN A 172 -10.18 -1.10 -0.11
C ASN A 172 -9.35 0.04 0.51
N PRO A 173 -8.45 0.71 -0.23
CA PRO A 173 -7.71 1.86 0.29
C PRO A 173 -8.59 3.05 0.70
N ASN A 174 -9.87 3.06 0.33
CA ASN A 174 -10.84 4.08 0.75
C ASN A 174 -11.69 3.65 1.98
N GLY A 175 -11.38 2.52 2.61
CA GLY A 175 -11.95 2.10 3.91
C GLY A 175 -13.40 1.59 3.91
N GLY A 176 -14.00 1.31 2.75
CA GLY A 176 -15.38 0.78 2.66
C GLY A 176 -15.54 -0.36 1.66
N ASP A 177 -16.59 -1.17 1.81
CA ASP A 177 -16.85 -2.27 0.87
C ASP A 177 -17.12 -1.74 -0.54
N VAL A 178 -16.51 -2.36 -1.54
CA VAL A 178 -16.84 -2.14 -2.94
C VAL A 178 -17.82 -3.21 -3.38
N ASN A 179 -18.95 -2.75 -3.91
CA ASN A 179 -19.93 -3.57 -4.61
C ASN A 179 -20.45 -2.80 -5.82
N GLN A 180 -19.70 -2.84 -6.91
CA GLN A 180 -19.91 -1.96 -8.06
C GLN A 180 -20.09 -2.76 -9.34
N SER A 181 -21.16 -2.47 -10.08
CA SER A 181 -21.33 -2.98 -11.45
C SER A 181 -20.30 -2.34 -12.38
N ILE A 182 -19.52 -3.17 -13.07
CA ILE A 182 -18.45 -2.76 -14.00
C ILE A 182 -18.72 -3.18 -15.44
N ALA A 183 -19.70 -4.07 -15.65
CA ALA A 183 -20.27 -4.37 -16.96
C ALA A 183 -21.73 -4.78 -16.79
N ALA A 184 -22.60 -4.29 -17.67
CA ALA A 184 -24.03 -4.52 -17.61
C ALA A 184 -24.58 -5.07 -18.93
N ASP A 185 -25.86 -5.45 -18.91
CA ASP A 185 -26.59 -5.94 -20.08
C ASP A 185 -26.02 -7.21 -20.71
N LEU A 186 -25.43 -8.07 -19.88
CA LEU A 186 -24.99 -9.38 -20.30
C LEU A 186 -26.19 -10.34 -20.42
N PRO A 187 -26.27 -11.13 -21.50
CA PRO A 187 -27.29 -12.16 -21.62
C PRO A 187 -27.11 -13.25 -20.56
N TYR A 188 -28.22 -13.80 -20.06
CA TYR A 188 -28.19 -14.99 -19.21
C TYR A 188 -27.95 -16.24 -20.06
N GLY A 189 -27.26 -17.22 -19.47
CA GLY A 189 -26.98 -18.51 -20.13
C GLY A 189 -26.01 -18.41 -21.31
N GLU A 190 -25.28 -17.30 -21.39
CA GLU A 190 -24.21 -17.12 -22.38
C GLU A 190 -22.88 -17.01 -21.62
N PRO A 191 -21.84 -17.74 -22.06
CA PRO A 191 -20.53 -17.68 -21.44
C PRO A 191 -19.96 -16.25 -21.42
N VAL A 192 -19.45 -15.86 -20.25
CA VAL A 192 -18.73 -14.61 -20.05
C VAL A 192 -17.26 -14.94 -19.82
N GLU A 193 -16.41 -14.47 -20.72
CA GLU A 193 -14.97 -14.68 -20.64
C GLU A 193 -14.32 -13.51 -19.87
N LEU A 194 -13.62 -13.85 -18.80
CA LEU A 194 -12.88 -12.93 -17.96
C LEU A 194 -11.40 -13.19 -18.08
N ARG A 195 -10.65 -12.11 -18.27
CA ARG A 195 -9.20 -12.09 -18.11
C ARG A 195 -8.85 -11.05 -17.06
N LEU A 196 -8.23 -11.50 -15.98
CA LEU A 196 -7.84 -10.69 -14.83
C LEU A 196 -6.33 -10.60 -14.81
N VAL A 197 -5.77 -9.39 -14.85
CA VAL A 197 -4.33 -9.18 -14.73
C VAL A 197 -4.06 -8.55 -13.38
N PHE A 198 -3.15 -9.13 -12.62
CA PHE A 198 -2.76 -8.63 -11.31
C PHE A 198 -1.27 -8.29 -11.30
N GLN A 199 -0.94 -7.21 -10.61
CA GLN A 199 0.39 -6.99 -10.06
C GLN A 199 0.27 -7.06 -8.54
N ASP A 200 0.67 -8.18 -7.96
CA ASP A 200 0.45 -8.48 -6.55
C ASP A 200 1.66 -8.09 -5.69
N VAL A 201 1.41 -7.57 -4.50
CA VAL A 201 2.44 -7.11 -3.57
C VAL A 201 2.92 -8.25 -2.66
N ASP A 202 4.17 -8.17 -2.20
CA ASP A 202 4.82 -9.28 -1.49
C ASP A 202 4.40 -9.44 -0.02
N THR A 203 3.60 -8.52 0.56
CA THR A 203 3.02 -8.50 1.94
C THR A 203 3.37 -7.30 2.81
N THR A 204 4.01 -6.27 2.26
CA THR A 204 4.26 -5.06 3.05
C THR A 204 2.95 -4.34 3.35
N ILE A 205 2.64 -4.15 4.64
CA ILE A 205 1.53 -3.31 5.10
C ILE A 205 1.65 -1.93 4.42
N GLY A 206 0.54 -1.41 3.88
CA GLY A 206 0.50 -0.13 3.17
C GLY A 206 0.74 -0.21 1.65
N GLN A 207 1.20 -1.35 1.11
CA GLN A 207 1.30 -1.54 -0.34
C GLN A 207 0.00 -2.12 -0.90
N LEU A 208 -0.39 -1.65 -2.09
CA LEU A 208 -1.59 -2.09 -2.78
C LEU A 208 -1.23 -2.88 -4.03
N SER A 209 -1.84 -4.05 -4.18
CA SER A 209 -1.86 -4.77 -5.45
C SER A 209 -2.72 -4.01 -6.45
N THR A 210 -2.39 -4.12 -7.74
CA THR A 210 -3.21 -3.56 -8.82
C THR A 210 -3.92 -4.66 -9.58
N TYR A 211 -5.04 -4.32 -10.21
CA TYR A 211 -5.76 -5.21 -11.09
C TYR A 211 -6.23 -4.49 -12.36
N GLU A 212 -6.40 -5.28 -13.41
CA GLU A 212 -7.13 -4.93 -14.61
C GLU A 212 -8.10 -6.08 -14.96
N ILE A 213 -9.32 -5.72 -15.32
CA ILE A 213 -10.38 -6.68 -15.65
C ILE A 213 -10.75 -6.49 -17.13
N TYR A 214 -10.67 -7.57 -17.89
CA TYR A 214 -11.03 -7.61 -19.31
C TYR A 214 -12.19 -8.59 -19.52
N LEU A 215 -13.02 -8.30 -20.52
CA LEU A 215 -14.26 -9.02 -20.81
C LEU A 215 -14.32 -9.42 -22.30
N ASN A 216 -14.68 -10.67 -22.60
CA ASN A 216 -14.98 -11.20 -23.94
C ASN A 216 -13.92 -10.81 -24.99
N ASP A 217 -12.67 -11.21 -24.77
CA ASP A 217 -11.50 -10.90 -25.61
C ASP A 217 -11.19 -9.40 -25.82
N GLY A 218 -11.75 -8.52 -25.01
CA GLY A 218 -11.44 -7.10 -25.03
C GLY A 218 -9.95 -6.82 -24.78
N THR A 219 -9.36 -5.91 -25.56
CA THR A 219 -7.97 -5.46 -25.38
C THR A 219 -7.82 -4.29 -24.41
N THR A 220 -8.93 -3.71 -23.96
CA THR A 220 -8.97 -2.59 -23.02
C THR A 220 -9.65 -3.06 -21.74
N PRO A 221 -9.11 -2.76 -20.55
CA PRO A 221 -9.78 -3.10 -19.31
C PRO A 221 -11.15 -2.42 -19.24
N ILE A 222 -12.18 -3.17 -18.83
CA ILE A 222 -13.48 -2.59 -18.47
C ILE A 222 -13.42 -1.90 -17.11
N ASP A 223 -12.45 -2.28 -16.28
CA ASP A 223 -12.20 -1.71 -14.96
C ASP A 223 -10.77 -2.01 -14.53
N SER A 224 -10.21 -1.13 -13.70
CA SER A 224 -8.86 -1.27 -13.14
C SER A 224 -8.78 -0.50 -11.83
N GLY A 225 -7.82 -0.85 -10.99
CA GLY A 225 -7.62 -0.16 -9.73
C GLY A 225 -6.72 -0.92 -8.78
N ASN A 226 -6.85 -0.59 -7.50
CA ASN A 226 -5.96 -1.06 -6.45
C ASN A 226 -6.76 -1.75 -5.34
N PHE A 227 -6.11 -2.68 -4.62
CA PHE A 227 -6.64 -3.34 -3.44
C PHE A 227 -5.48 -3.78 -2.53
N GLY A 228 -5.73 -3.82 -1.23
CA GLY A 228 -4.80 -4.35 -0.24
C GLY A 228 -4.98 -5.85 -0.03
N ILE A 229 -3.89 -6.53 0.27
CA ILE A 229 -3.91 -7.92 0.73
C ILE A 229 -2.80 -8.12 1.76
N SER A 230 -3.18 -8.21 3.03
CA SER A 230 -2.24 -8.13 4.16
C SER A 230 -1.69 -9.48 4.63
N LEU A 231 -2.14 -10.58 4.04
CA LEU A 231 -1.73 -11.94 4.38
C LEU A 231 -0.87 -12.54 3.26
N THR A 232 -0.08 -13.55 3.59
CA THR A 232 0.82 -14.22 2.63
C THR A 232 0.06 -15.18 1.71
N SER A 233 -1.07 -15.71 2.17
CA SER A 233 -1.83 -16.72 1.44
C SER A 233 -2.65 -16.14 0.29
N ARG A 234 -2.82 -16.94 -0.76
CA ARG A 234 -3.65 -16.66 -1.93
C ARG A 234 -4.46 -17.90 -2.28
N TYR A 235 -5.78 -17.80 -2.22
CA TYR A 235 -6.69 -18.87 -2.62
C TYR A 235 -7.58 -18.37 -3.75
N LEU A 236 -7.77 -19.21 -4.77
CA LEU A 236 -8.77 -18.97 -5.79
C LEU A 236 -10.08 -19.63 -5.35
N VAL A 237 -11.11 -18.82 -5.08
CA VAL A 237 -12.36 -19.27 -4.48
C VAL A 237 -13.52 -19.00 -5.42
N PHE A 238 -14.30 -20.04 -5.68
CA PHE A 238 -15.57 -19.98 -6.39
C PHE A 238 -16.69 -20.00 -5.35
N ASP A 239 -17.47 -18.93 -5.26
CA ASP A 239 -18.60 -18.82 -4.33
C ASP A 239 -19.92 -18.77 -5.09
N ILE A 240 -20.87 -19.62 -4.67
CA ILE A 240 -22.15 -19.83 -5.31
C ILE A 240 -23.25 -19.65 -4.27
N ALA A 241 -24.14 -18.68 -4.51
CA ALA A 241 -25.26 -18.43 -3.62
C ALA A 241 -26.29 -19.59 -3.59
N PRO A 242 -27.15 -19.62 -2.56
CA PRO A 242 -28.25 -20.58 -2.48
C PRO A 242 -29.15 -20.53 -3.71
N ASN A 243 -29.51 -21.71 -4.22
CA ASN A 243 -30.43 -21.91 -5.34
C ASN A 243 -30.00 -21.25 -6.66
N SER A 244 -28.76 -20.77 -6.80
CA SER A 244 -28.18 -20.38 -8.08
C SER A 244 -27.85 -21.61 -8.91
N GLY A 245 -28.11 -21.56 -10.21
CA GLY A 245 -27.73 -22.57 -11.18
C GLY A 245 -28.80 -22.84 -12.26
N PRO A 246 -28.45 -23.55 -13.34
CA PRO A 246 -27.12 -24.08 -13.62
C PRO A 246 -26.05 -22.99 -13.78
N ILE A 247 -24.86 -23.25 -13.23
CA ILE A 247 -23.68 -22.38 -13.36
C ILE A 247 -22.58 -23.20 -14.00
N HIS A 248 -21.85 -22.59 -14.93
CA HIS A 248 -20.66 -23.20 -15.52
C HIS A 248 -19.41 -22.37 -15.17
N PHE A 249 -18.36 -23.07 -14.76
CA PHE A 249 -17.00 -22.52 -14.67
C PHE A 249 -16.10 -23.31 -15.62
N ASP A 250 -15.42 -22.60 -16.52
CA ASP A 250 -14.53 -23.23 -17.50
C ASP A 250 -13.29 -22.38 -17.79
N ASN A 251 -12.33 -22.92 -18.55
CA ASN A 251 -11.12 -22.25 -19.02
C ASN A 251 -10.26 -21.59 -17.92
N LEU A 252 -10.41 -22.04 -16.67
CA LEU A 252 -9.58 -21.53 -15.58
C LEU A 252 -8.11 -21.85 -15.83
N SER A 253 -7.31 -20.80 -16.02
CA SER A 253 -5.85 -20.86 -16.08
C SER A 253 -5.24 -19.69 -15.33
N VAL A 254 -4.08 -19.93 -14.74
CA VAL A 254 -3.24 -18.95 -14.04
C VAL A 254 -1.88 -18.96 -14.70
N THR A 255 -1.43 -17.79 -15.17
CA THR A 255 -0.14 -17.64 -15.83
C THR A 255 0.68 -16.59 -15.12
N VAL A 256 1.77 -16.98 -14.47
CA VAL A 256 2.72 -16.05 -13.85
C VAL A 256 3.65 -15.52 -14.93
N THR A 257 3.59 -14.23 -15.21
CA THR A 257 4.28 -13.62 -16.36
C THR A 257 5.60 -12.95 -15.99
N GLY A 258 5.79 -12.64 -14.71
CA GLY A 258 6.98 -11.98 -14.21
C GLY A 258 6.97 -11.78 -12.71
N ASP A 259 8.09 -11.35 -12.18
CA ASP A 259 8.10 -10.64 -10.90
C ASP A 259 7.30 -9.35 -11.05
N ALA A 260 6.46 -9.03 -10.05
CA ALA A 260 6.00 -7.66 -9.92
C ALA A 260 7.28 -6.82 -9.82
N PRO A 261 7.39 -5.68 -10.54
CA PRO A 261 8.44 -4.75 -10.20
C PRO A 261 8.32 -4.53 -8.71
N GLU A 262 9.44 -4.65 -7.97
CA GLU A 262 9.43 -4.27 -6.57
C GLU A 262 8.69 -2.94 -6.54
N PRO A 263 7.53 -2.85 -5.84
CA PRO A 263 6.82 -1.58 -5.73
C PRO A 263 7.92 -0.60 -5.37
N PRO A 264 8.10 0.47 -6.19
CA PRO A 264 9.30 1.28 -6.17
C PRO A 264 9.63 1.43 -4.72
N VAL A 265 10.74 0.81 -4.27
CA VAL A 265 11.03 0.76 -2.83
C VAL A 265 10.83 2.20 -2.46
N ILE A 266 9.82 2.44 -1.61
CA ILE A 266 9.65 3.75 -1.05
C ILE A 266 10.82 3.80 -0.07
N THR A 267 12.01 3.98 -0.63
CA THR A 267 13.10 4.72 -0.06
C THR A 267 12.65 6.19 -0.06
N ASP A 268 11.35 6.53 0.08
CA ASP A 268 10.96 7.92 0.34
C ASP A 268 11.49 8.20 1.73
N ASP A 269 12.72 8.65 1.68
CA ASP A 269 13.52 9.37 2.62
C ASP A 269 12.84 10.72 2.99
N ARG A 270 11.50 10.79 2.97
CA ARG A 270 10.71 12.00 3.20
C ARG A 270 9.35 11.58 3.73
N PHE A 271 9.16 11.75 5.03
CA PHE A 271 7.93 11.33 5.70
C PHE A 271 7.30 12.52 6.36
N LEU A 272 6.38 13.17 5.67
CA LEU A 272 5.41 14.01 6.34
C LEU A 272 4.22 13.12 6.70
N TYR A 273 3.93 12.97 7.98
CA TYR A 273 2.76 12.27 8.47
C TYR A 273 1.68 13.24 8.91
N PHE A 274 0.44 12.92 8.59
CA PHE A 274 -0.74 13.55 9.15
C PHE A 274 -1.58 12.52 9.89
N VAL A 275 -2.19 12.94 10.99
CA VAL A 275 -3.07 12.11 11.82
C VAL A 275 -4.47 12.70 11.81
N GLY A 276 -5.43 11.89 11.42
CA GLY A 276 -6.83 12.25 11.38
C GLY A 276 -7.51 12.26 12.74
N ASP A 277 -8.62 12.98 12.87
CA ASP A 277 -9.45 12.97 14.09
C ASP A 277 -10.22 11.65 14.32
N ASP A 278 -10.18 10.75 13.33
CA ASP A 278 -10.61 9.36 13.38
C ASP A 278 -9.48 8.40 13.78
N GLY A 279 -8.24 8.89 13.87
CA GLY A 279 -7.04 8.10 14.16
C GLY A 279 -6.37 7.50 12.93
N GLU A 280 -6.83 7.83 11.72
CA GLU A 280 -6.19 7.40 10.48
C GLU A 280 -4.87 8.17 10.25
N ILE A 281 -3.85 7.49 9.74
CA ILE A 281 -2.50 8.03 9.56
C ILE A 281 -2.17 8.02 8.07
N TYR A 282 -1.74 9.17 7.55
CA TYR A 282 -1.37 9.32 6.15
C TYR A 282 0.05 9.85 5.99
N GLY A 283 0.84 9.19 5.14
CA GLY A 283 2.20 9.54 4.78
C GLY A 283 2.28 10.29 3.45
N PHE A 284 3.19 11.26 3.36
CA PHE A 284 3.43 12.08 2.18
C PHE A 284 4.94 12.22 1.91
N SER A 285 5.31 12.11 0.64
CA SER A 285 6.69 12.27 0.16
C SER A 285 7.18 13.72 0.12
N GLY A 286 6.29 14.68 0.31
CA GLY A 286 6.60 16.10 0.43
C GLY A 286 5.37 16.99 0.40
N ILE A 287 5.56 18.30 0.52
CA ILE A 287 4.45 19.25 0.55
C ILE A 287 3.95 19.53 -0.88
N GLN A 288 4.81 19.39 -1.90
CA GLN A 288 4.49 19.63 -3.31
C GLN A 288 3.81 18.44 -4.03
N SER A 289 4.02 17.20 -3.59
CA SER A 289 3.55 16.00 -4.29
C SER A 289 2.04 15.77 -4.18
N GLY A 290 1.35 16.48 -3.28
CA GLY A 290 -0.09 16.74 -3.37
C GLY A 290 -0.27 18.22 -3.69
N GLU A 291 -0.90 18.57 -4.81
CA GLU A 291 -1.13 19.99 -5.19
C GLU A 291 -1.78 20.81 -4.04
N VAL A 292 -2.44 20.14 -3.10
CA VAL A 292 -2.79 20.64 -1.77
C VAL A 292 -2.96 19.42 -0.82
N PRO A 293 -1.98 19.05 0.05
CA PRO A 293 -2.08 17.83 0.86
C PRO A 293 -3.27 17.81 1.84
N VAL A 294 -3.84 18.99 2.12
CA VAL A 294 -4.98 19.20 3.04
C VAL A 294 -6.08 20.05 2.34
N ALA A 295 -6.27 19.87 1.02
CA ALA A 295 -7.10 20.76 0.17
C ALA A 295 -8.55 20.97 0.59
N ASP A 296 -9.14 20.00 1.29
CA ASP A 296 -10.57 19.97 1.50
C ASP A 296 -10.87 19.13 2.74
N VAL A 297 -11.12 19.82 3.85
CA VAL A 297 -11.93 19.56 5.07
C VAL A 297 -12.30 18.12 5.52
N ALA A 298 -11.71 17.05 5.00
CA ALA A 298 -11.98 15.67 5.42
C ALA A 298 -11.07 14.60 4.80
N ASN A 299 -10.34 14.87 3.70
CA ASN A 299 -9.61 13.84 2.97
C ASN A 299 -8.15 14.26 2.75
N PHE A 300 -7.21 13.51 3.32
CA PHE A 300 -5.75 13.59 3.05
C PHE A 300 -5.44 13.18 1.60
N ARG A 301 -5.92 13.98 0.63
CA ARG A 301 -5.81 13.69 -0.80
C ARG A 301 -4.33 13.68 -1.21
N GLY A 302 -3.91 12.59 -1.84
CA GLY A 302 -2.54 12.41 -2.31
C GLY A 302 -1.58 11.81 -1.27
N GLY A 303 -2.03 11.62 -0.02
CA GLY A 303 -1.29 10.86 0.98
C GLY A 303 -1.54 9.35 0.84
N PHE A 304 -0.55 8.56 1.23
CA PHE A 304 -0.69 7.11 1.37
C PHE A 304 -1.26 6.81 2.75
N HIS A 305 -2.26 5.93 2.83
CA HIS A 305 -2.74 5.43 4.11
C HIS A 305 -1.70 4.50 4.73
N GLU A 306 -1.20 4.84 5.92
CA GLU A 306 -0.09 4.15 6.58
C GLU A 306 -0.59 3.21 7.68
N ALA A 307 -1.56 3.67 8.48
CA ALA A 307 -2.11 2.92 9.60
C ALA A 307 -3.41 3.53 10.13
N SER A 308 -4.13 2.77 10.95
CA SER A 308 -5.31 3.21 11.68
C SER A 308 -5.11 2.98 13.18
N GLN A 309 -4.97 4.05 13.94
CA GLN A 309 -4.79 4.03 15.39
C GLN A 309 -5.89 4.84 16.06
N PHE A 310 -7.03 4.21 16.31
CA PHE A 310 -8.22 4.90 16.84
C PHE A 310 -7.95 5.66 18.16
N GLY A 311 -6.98 5.22 18.97
CA GLY A 311 -6.57 5.94 20.19
C GLY A 311 -5.87 7.26 19.92
N TYR A 312 -5.33 7.48 18.72
CA TYR A 312 -4.58 8.69 18.37
C TYR A 312 -5.46 9.93 18.27
N ARG A 313 -6.77 9.78 18.02
CA ARG A 313 -7.74 10.88 18.11
C ARG A 313 -7.76 11.60 19.46
N GLU A 314 -7.25 10.95 20.50
CA GLU A 314 -7.17 11.50 21.86
C GLU A 314 -5.83 12.21 22.11
N TYR A 315 -4.99 12.40 21.09
CA TYR A 315 -3.75 13.15 21.19
C TYR A 315 -3.94 14.57 20.68
N GLN A 316 -3.17 15.49 21.27
CA GLN A 316 -3.18 16.92 20.96
C GLN A 316 -2.07 17.29 19.98
N ALA A 317 -0.97 16.54 19.96
CA ALA A 317 0.13 16.75 19.04
C ALA A 317 0.99 15.49 18.91
N PHE A 318 1.70 15.39 17.78
CA PHE A 318 2.81 14.46 17.59
C PHE A 318 4.02 15.22 17.04
N THR A 319 5.22 14.74 17.36
CA THR A 319 6.48 15.22 16.80
C THR A 319 7.51 14.09 16.79
N CYS A 320 8.64 14.27 16.11
CA CYS A 320 9.73 13.32 16.10
C CYS A 320 11.06 14.04 16.38
N ASP A 321 11.90 13.44 17.23
CA ASP A 321 13.31 13.83 17.30
C ASP A 321 14.05 13.18 16.13
N PRO A 322 14.50 13.96 15.14
CA PRO A 322 15.20 13.43 13.98
C PRO A 322 16.51 12.72 14.33
N THR A 323 17.13 13.06 15.46
CA THR A 323 18.44 12.56 15.85
C THR A 323 18.35 11.14 16.41
N SER A 324 17.27 10.86 17.15
CA SER A 324 17.04 9.56 17.78
C SER A 324 16.03 8.69 17.05
N GLY A 325 15.19 9.28 16.18
CA GLY A 325 14.07 8.60 15.52
C GLY A 325 12.87 8.35 16.45
N ILE A 326 12.91 8.86 17.69
CA ILE A 326 11.84 8.72 18.67
C ILE A 326 10.68 9.62 18.26
N VAL A 327 9.47 9.07 18.25
CA VAL A 327 8.22 9.82 18.09
C VAL A 327 7.69 10.16 19.48
N TYR A 328 7.26 11.40 19.65
CA TYR A 328 6.63 11.93 20.85
C TYR A 328 5.19 12.31 20.53
N GLY A 329 4.26 11.95 21.41
CA GLY A 329 2.86 12.34 21.33
C GLY A 329 2.42 12.98 22.64
N ILE A 330 1.64 14.04 22.58
CA ILE A 330 1.02 14.64 23.76
C ILE A 330 -0.43 14.15 23.83
N ASN A 331 -0.76 13.31 24.81
CA ASN A 331 -2.11 12.75 24.94
C ASN A 331 -3.12 13.80 25.49
N LEU A 332 -4.41 13.47 25.60
CA LEU A 332 -5.44 14.40 26.09
C LEU A 332 -5.20 14.92 27.52
N TYR A 333 -4.44 14.16 28.32
CA TYR A 333 -4.10 14.50 29.70
C TYR A 333 -2.85 15.40 29.77
N GLY A 334 -2.20 15.67 28.64
CA GLY A 334 -0.96 16.41 28.58
C GLY A 334 0.26 15.59 28.99
N ASP A 335 0.19 14.26 29.00
CA ASP A 335 1.38 13.42 29.15
C ASP A 335 2.11 13.31 27.81
N VAL A 336 3.45 13.33 27.86
CA VAL A 336 4.28 12.99 26.72
C VAL A 336 4.46 11.47 26.66
N VAL A 337 3.91 10.85 25.62
CA VAL A 337 4.07 9.44 25.27
C VAL A 337 5.16 9.32 24.22
N THR A 338 5.97 8.27 24.30
CA THR A 338 7.09 8.05 23.38
C THR A 338 7.00 6.71 22.67
N TRP A 339 7.46 6.66 21.42
CA TRP A 339 7.67 5.46 20.63
C TRP A 339 9.11 5.46 20.11
N PRO A 340 9.88 4.37 20.31
CA PRO A 340 11.29 4.33 19.92
C PRO A 340 11.53 4.55 18.42
N THR A 341 10.56 4.15 17.59
CA THR A 341 10.62 4.29 16.14
C THR A 341 9.25 4.68 15.57
N VAL A 342 9.24 5.14 14.32
CA VAL A 342 8.00 5.38 13.57
C VAL A 342 7.20 4.09 13.35
N ALA A 343 7.86 2.95 13.16
CA ALA A 343 7.17 1.67 13.03
C ALA A 343 6.43 1.28 14.34
N ASP A 344 7.05 1.55 15.49
CA ASP A 344 6.43 1.38 16.80
C ASP A 344 5.22 2.32 16.96
N TRP A 345 5.33 3.57 16.49
CA TRP A 345 4.22 4.53 16.47
C TRP A 345 3.09 4.10 15.52
N LEU A 346 3.37 3.77 14.26
CA LEU A 346 2.37 3.31 13.28
C LEU A 346 1.61 2.07 13.75
N SER A 347 2.28 1.17 14.47
CA SER A 347 1.67 -0.04 15.06
C SER A 347 1.12 0.18 16.47
N ASN A 348 1.37 1.35 17.07
CA ASN A 348 1.15 1.67 18.47
C ASN A 348 1.67 0.59 19.44
N THR A 349 2.87 0.07 19.16
CA THR A 349 3.59 -0.87 20.02
C THR A 349 4.69 -0.15 20.79
N ALA A 350 5.10 -0.68 21.94
CA ALA A 350 6.18 -0.10 22.76
C ALA A 350 5.98 1.37 23.21
N ALA A 351 4.74 1.86 23.25
CA ALA A 351 4.41 3.15 23.82
C ALA A 351 4.83 3.21 25.29
N ASP A 352 5.58 4.25 25.67
CA ASP A 352 6.02 4.48 27.06
C ASP A 352 5.72 5.90 27.50
N ILE A 353 5.38 6.06 28.79
CA ILE A 353 5.22 7.36 29.45
C ILE A 353 6.43 7.51 30.38
N PRO A 354 7.42 8.37 30.04
CA PRO A 354 8.63 8.52 30.83
C PRO A 354 8.29 8.85 32.29
N THR A 355 8.92 8.12 33.22
CA THR A 355 8.56 8.16 34.67
C THR A 355 9.15 9.37 35.43
N GLU A 356 9.83 10.29 34.75
CA GLU A 356 10.52 11.42 35.38
C GLU A 356 9.59 12.63 35.59
N GLY A 357 9.03 12.72 36.80
CA GLY A 357 8.30 13.88 37.30
C GLY A 357 6.87 13.94 36.78
N ASP A 358 5.98 14.56 37.55
CA ASP A 358 4.59 14.83 37.15
C ASP A 358 4.41 16.29 36.68
N PRO A 359 5.01 16.73 35.55
CA PRO A 359 4.63 17.98 34.92
C PRO A 359 3.88 17.65 33.63
N ARG A 360 2.60 17.41 33.79
CA ARG A 360 1.70 17.35 32.64
C ARG A 360 1.61 18.75 32.04
N TYR A 361 1.25 18.84 30.77
CA TYR A 361 0.75 20.09 30.18
C TYR A 361 -0.60 20.54 30.82
N GLU A 362 -0.98 20.02 32.01
CA GLU A 362 -2.21 20.18 32.81
C GLU A 362 -2.50 21.58 33.37
N ALA A 363 -1.64 22.58 33.16
CA ALA A 363 -2.03 23.93 33.57
C ALA A 363 -3.26 24.44 32.79
N PHE A 364 -3.67 23.70 31.76
CA PHE A 364 -4.65 24.07 30.75
C PHE A 364 -5.50 22.81 30.48
N ASP A 365 -6.83 22.95 30.37
CA ASP A 365 -7.78 21.84 30.21
C ASP A 365 -7.44 20.92 29.01
N ALA A 366 -8.14 19.78 28.86
CA ALA A 366 -8.06 18.97 27.64
C ALA A 366 -8.26 19.88 26.41
N ASN A 367 -7.31 19.87 25.47
CA ASN A 367 -7.12 20.85 24.37
C ASN A 367 -6.29 22.08 24.80
N SER A 368 -5.08 21.81 25.27
CA SER A 368 -4.10 22.81 25.69
C SER A 368 -2.96 23.04 24.70
N ILE A 369 -2.93 22.29 23.60
CA ILE A 369 -1.85 22.31 22.63
C ILE A 369 -2.43 22.31 21.20
N HIS A 370 -2.10 23.35 20.42
CA HIS A 370 -2.42 23.41 18.99
C HIS A 370 -1.42 22.62 18.13
N GLY A 371 -0.24 22.32 18.64
CA GLY A 371 0.77 21.50 17.99
C GLY A 371 2.12 21.51 18.71
N ALA A 372 2.99 20.58 18.35
CA ALA A 372 4.34 20.48 18.86
C ALA A 372 5.30 20.11 17.72
N SER A 373 6.52 20.65 17.73
CA SER A 373 7.53 20.21 16.80
C SER A 373 8.96 20.28 17.32
N TYR A 374 9.84 19.52 16.69
CA TYR A 374 11.27 19.64 16.87
C TYR A 374 11.80 20.86 16.12
N ASP A 375 12.74 21.59 16.72
CA ASP A 375 13.45 22.69 16.07
C ASP A 375 14.92 22.31 15.82
N PRO A 376 15.31 22.01 14.57
CA PRO A 376 16.68 21.59 14.27
C PRO A 376 17.71 22.70 14.45
N HIS A 377 17.31 23.96 14.54
CA HIS A 377 18.24 25.07 14.74
C HIS A 377 18.75 25.12 16.19
N THR A 378 17.88 24.82 17.14
CA THR A 378 18.23 24.77 18.57
C THR A 378 18.56 23.37 19.05
N GLY A 379 18.14 22.34 18.32
CA GLY A 379 18.16 20.94 18.76
C GLY A 379 17.11 20.62 19.82
N GLY A 380 16.16 21.55 20.02
CA GLY A 380 15.11 21.50 21.03
C GLY A 380 13.73 21.24 20.44
N PHE A 381 12.70 21.59 21.19
CA PHE A 381 11.30 21.48 20.77
C PHE A 381 10.59 22.80 20.95
N TYR A 382 9.50 23.01 20.22
CA TYR A 382 8.56 24.06 20.48
C TYR A 382 7.14 23.52 20.51
N VAL A 383 6.29 24.18 21.29
CA VAL A 383 4.88 23.88 21.44
C VAL A 383 4.09 25.17 21.22
N VAL A 384 2.96 25.07 20.53
CA VAL A 384 1.99 26.16 20.43
C VAL A 384 0.86 25.86 21.40
N TYR A 385 0.70 26.69 22.42
CA TYR A 385 -0.31 26.48 23.45
C TYR A 385 -1.70 26.85 22.94
N GLU A 386 -2.67 26.01 23.28
CA GLU A 386 -4.11 26.29 23.24
C GLU A 386 -4.55 26.61 24.67
N GLY A 387 -5.37 27.64 24.88
CA GLY A 387 -5.76 28.00 26.24
C GLY A 387 -6.82 29.07 26.29
N ASP A 388 -7.05 29.64 27.48
CA ASP A 388 -7.84 30.86 27.56
C ASP A 388 -7.13 31.99 26.79
N ALA A 389 -7.85 33.08 26.52
CA ALA A 389 -7.38 34.17 25.68
C ALA A 389 -6.05 34.83 26.13
N THR A 390 -5.47 34.43 27.27
CA THR A 390 -4.19 34.98 27.77
C THR A 390 -2.94 34.25 27.28
N ILE A 391 -3.04 32.99 26.84
CA ILE A 391 -1.91 32.18 26.38
C ILE A 391 -2.15 31.48 25.03
N ASP A 392 -3.37 31.57 24.51
CA ASP A 392 -3.73 30.95 23.24
C ASP A 392 -2.82 31.49 22.12
N GLY A 393 -2.10 30.59 21.44
CA GLY A 393 -1.11 30.90 20.41
C GLY A 393 0.30 31.23 20.92
N ASP A 394 0.53 31.24 22.23
CA ASP A 394 1.87 31.37 22.81
C ASP A 394 2.77 30.22 22.33
N ILE A 395 4.05 30.53 22.10
CA ILE A 395 5.06 29.51 21.74
C ILE A 395 5.94 29.25 22.95
N GLY A 396 5.98 28.02 23.42
CA GLY A 396 6.94 27.55 24.41
C GLY A 396 8.10 26.82 23.74
N GLU A 397 9.31 27.36 23.86
CA GLU A 397 10.54 26.75 23.33
C GLU A 397 11.32 26.04 24.44
N TYR A 398 11.66 24.77 24.22
CA TYR A 398 12.38 23.89 25.14
C TYR A 398 13.75 23.55 24.57
N ALA A 399 14.80 23.87 25.30
CA ALA A 399 16.17 23.66 24.85
C ALA A 399 16.58 22.16 24.81
N THR A 400 15.87 21.28 25.54
CA THR A 400 16.21 19.86 25.63
C THR A 400 14.97 18.97 25.58
N VAL A 401 15.16 17.70 25.19
CA VAL A 401 14.12 16.64 25.27
C VAL A 401 13.58 16.52 26.70
N SER A 402 14.46 16.62 27.71
CA SER A 402 14.06 16.51 29.12
C SER A 402 13.14 17.67 29.53
N ASP A 403 13.48 18.90 29.16
CA ASP A 403 12.64 20.08 29.39
C ASP A 403 11.28 19.95 28.69
N PHE A 404 11.25 19.41 27.46
CA PHE A 404 10.02 19.17 26.69
C PHE A 404 9.13 18.08 27.31
N ILE A 405 9.69 16.91 27.66
CA ILE A 405 8.97 15.83 28.34
C ILE A 405 8.41 16.33 29.68
N THR A 406 9.20 17.14 30.38
CA THR A 406 8.85 17.64 31.70
C THR A 406 8.13 18.99 31.69
N ASN A 407 7.72 19.51 30.52
CA ASN A 407 7.13 20.85 30.36
C ASN A 407 7.78 21.91 31.30
N SER A 408 9.12 21.96 31.33
CA SER A 408 9.86 22.79 32.27
C SER A 408 10.84 23.70 31.53
N ASN A 409 11.17 24.85 32.15
CA ASN A 409 12.13 25.82 31.61
C ASN A 409 11.81 26.34 30.19
N ALA A 410 10.55 26.29 29.76
CA ALA A 410 10.12 26.84 28.48
C ALA A 410 10.42 28.35 28.40
N THR A 411 11.00 28.79 27.28
CA THR A 411 11.04 30.21 26.92
C THR A 411 9.75 30.56 26.20
N ILE A 412 8.94 31.44 26.80
CA ILE A 412 7.61 31.78 26.29
C ILE A 412 7.65 33.02 25.41
N THR A 413 7.23 32.86 24.16
CA THR A 413 6.96 33.96 23.23
C THR A 413 5.45 34.19 23.12
N THR A 414 4.97 35.25 23.78
CA THR A 414 3.54 35.55 23.90
C THR A 414 2.88 35.92 22.57
N SER A 415 1.63 35.50 22.37
CA SER A 415 0.73 35.89 21.29
C SER A 415 -0.39 36.80 21.78
N THR A 416 -1.00 37.56 20.87
CA THR A 416 -2.24 38.32 21.13
C THR A 416 -3.47 37.71 20.46
N TYR A 417 -3.31 36.57 19.79
CA TYR A 417 -4.34 35.86 19.04
C TYR A 417 -4.20 34.37 19.26
N GLY A 418 -5.35 33.67 19.22
CA GLY A 418 -5.38 32.22 19.33
C GLY A 418 -4.66 31.53 18.19
N GLY A 419 -3.89 30.50 18.53
CA GLY A 419 -2.99 29.80 17.60
C GLY A 419 -3.74 29.05 16.51
N ASN A 420 -3.03 28.75 15.42
CA ASN A 420 -3.47 27.79 14.41
C ASN A 420 -3.00 26.38 14.79
N LEU A 421 -3.73 25.37 14.30
CA LEU A 421 -3.49 23.95 14.57
C LEU A 421 -2.36 23.39 13.70
N LEU A 422 -1.87 22.21 14.06
CA LEU A 422 -0.97 21.38 13.25
C LEU A 422 0.35 22.09 12.92
N ASN A 423 1.11 22.42 13.96
CA ASN A 423 2.42 23.04 13.81
C ASN A 423 3.51 21.97 13.63
N PHE A 424 4.29 22.07 12.56
CA PHE A 424 5.40 21.15 12.34
C PHE A 424 6.58 21.80 11.62
N TYR A 425 7.78 21.29 11.90
CA TYR A 425 8.95 21.51 11.08
C TYR A 425 9.01 20.46 9.97
N TYR A 426 9.33 20.88 8.75
CA TYR A 426 9.49 20.04 7.57
C TYR A 426 10.85 20.33 6.92
N TRP A 427 11.67 19.29 6.81
CA TRP A 427 13.04 19.40 6.26
C TRP A 427 13.08 19.58 4.75
N GLY A 428 12.01 19.26 4.03
CA GLY A 428 11.98 19.48 2.59
C GLY A 428 11.83 20.96 2.26
N GLU A 429 12.57 21.40 1.24
CA GLU A 429 12.45 22.76 0.70
C GLU A 429 11.41 22.83 -0.44
N ASP A 430 10.58 21.79 -0.58
CA ASP A 430 9.61 21.63 -1.67
C ASP A 430 8.25 22.28 -1.37
N ALA A 431 8.13 23.12 -0.36
CA ALA A 431 6.88 23.78 -0.04
C ALA A 431 6.40 24.69 -1.19
N PRO A 432 5.16 24.51 -1.68
CA PRO A 432 4.64 25.35 -2.74
C PRO A 432 4.33 26.73 -2.19
N GLY A 433 4.71 27.72 -2.98
CA GLY A 433 4.37 29.09 -2.73
C GLY A 433 2.90 29.42 -3.03
N ASN A 434 1.98 29.17 -2.10
CA ASN A 434 0.53 29.21 -2.38
C ASN A 434 -0.23 30.45 -1.83
N ARG A 435 0.44 31.42 -1.19
CA ARG A 435 -0.19 32.64 -0.63
C ARG A 435 0.42 33.96 -1.11
N LEU A 436 -0.07 35.10 -0.62
CA LEU A 436 0.65 36.37 -0.75
C LEU A 436 1.70 36.46 0.37
N GLU A 437 2.83 37.09 0.09
CA GLU A 437 3.88 37.43 1.07
C GLU A 437 3.26 37.93 2.40
N PRO A 438 3.75 37.47 3.57
CA PRO A 438 5.01 36.71 3.78
C PRO A 438 4.88 35.17 3.77
N HIS A 439 3.69 34.60 3.57
CA HIS A 439 3.43 33.15 3.79
C HIS A 439 3.66 32.28 2.54
N ASN A 440 4.37 32.82 1.55
CA ASN A 440 4.65 32.21 0.25
C ASN A 440 6.15 32.29 -0.01
N LEU A 441 6.90 31.44 0.70
CA LEU A 441 8.34 31.40 0.57
C LEU A 441 8.75 30.00 0.16
N ALA A 442 9.36 29.88 -1.02
CA ALA A 442 10.11 28.68 -1.37
C ALA A 442 11.18 28.44 -0.29
N GLY A 443 11.35 27.19 0.12
CA GLY A 443 12.22 26.83 1.24
C GLY A 443 11.64 27.16 2.62
N ALA A 444 10.32 27.33 2.77
CA ALA A 444 9.69 27.32 4.08
C ALA A 444 9.88 25.95 4.75
N ASN A 445 10.18 25.95 6.06
CA ASN A 445 10.36 24.74 6.85
C ASN A 445 9.43 24.68 8.07
N TYR A 446 8.87 25.80 8.51
CA TYR A 446 7.96 25.85 9.65
C TYR A 446 6.54 26.02 9.13
N PHE A 447 5.69 25.03 9.39
CA PHE A 447 4.32 24.99 8.89
C PHE A 447 3.30 25.02 10.01
N GLN A 448 2.15 25.58 9.69
CA GLN A 448 0.92 25.41 10.44
C GLN A 448 -0.24 25.17 9.46
N ALA A 449 -1.35 24.62 9.95
CA ALA A 449 -2.59 24.56 9.20
C ALA A 449 -3.58 25.62 9.70
N SER A 450 -3.94 26.57 8.84
CA SER A 450 -4.97 27.55 9.14
C SER A 450 -6.37 26.94 9.06
N GLY A 451 -7.36 27.69 9.53
CA GLY A 451 -8.76 27.43 9.15
C GLY A 451 -8.88 27.38 7.62
N GLY A 452 -9.50 26.32 7.13
CA GLY A 452 -9.66 25.93 5.72
C GLY A 452 -8.84 24.71 5.33
N GLY A 453 -7.97 24.20 6.21
CA GLY A 453 -7.00 23.15 5.89
C GLY A 453 -5.83 23.67 5.06
N GLN A 454 -5.59 24.97 5.02
CA GLN A 454 -4.48 25.52 4.24
C GLN A 454 -3.19 25.46 5.04
N LEU A 455 -2.12 24.92 4.45
CA LEU A 455 -0.78 24.99 5.02
C LEU A 455 -0.19 26.38 4.79
N GLU A 456 0.31 27.00 5.85
CA GLU A 456 1.03 28.27 5.85
C GLU A 456 2.48 28.02 6.29
N GLY A 457 3.45 28.48 5.50
CA GLY A 457 4.87 28.22 5.72
C GLY A 457 5.69 29.45 6.09
N PHE A 458 6.74 29.25 6.89
CA PHE A 458 7.72 30.25 7.31
C PHE A 458 9.14 29.67 7.18
N GLN A 459 10.14 30.51 6.90
CA GLN A 459 11.53 30.05 6.75
C GLN A 459 12.20 29.81 8.11
N THR A 460 11.80 30.56 9.15
CA THR A 460 12.39 30.44 10.49
C THR A 460 11.33 30.46 11.59
N LEU A 461 11.63 29.84 12.73
CA LEU A 461 10.78 29.93 13.92
C LEU A 461 10.63 31.39 14.40
N ALA A 462 11.69 32.18 14.29
CA ALA A 462 11.67 33.59 14.62
C ALA A 462 10.70 34.38 13.74
N GLU A 463 10.65 34.09 12.44
CA GLU A 463 9.67 34.68 11.52
C GLU A 463 8.24 34.26 11.89
N TYR A 464 8.03 32.96 12.15
CA TYR A 464 6.74 32.45 12.61
C TYR A 464 6.27 33.18 13.87
N ALA A 465 7.16 33.37 14.84
CA ALA A 465 6.87 34.02 16.12
C ALA A 465 6.77 35.57 16.05
N ALA A 466 7.38 36.20 15.03
CA ALA A 466 7.59 37.65 14.99
C ALA A 466 6.31 38.49 14.93
N ASN A 467 5.26 37.98 14.30
CA ASN A 467 3.99 38.69 14.19
C ASN A 467 2.84 37.81 14.70
N PRO A 468 2.04 38.26 15.68
CA PRO A 468 0.82 37.56 16.07
C PRO A 468 -0.14 37.30 14.91
N GLU A 469 -0.12 38.12 13.84
CA GLU A 469 -0.92 37.88 12.63
C GLU A 469 -0.51 36.60 11.89
N ASN A 470 0.74 36.17 12.02
CA ASN A 470 1.24 34.90 11.49
C ASN A 470 0.61 33.69 12.17
N ARG A 471 -0.15 33.90 13.25
CA ARG A 471 -0.84 32.86 14.01
C ARG A 471 -2.35 33.10 14.05
N THR A 472 -2.87 33.98 13.19
CA THR A 472 -4.28 34.36 13.28
C THR A 472 -5.23 33.25 12.86
N PHE A 473 -6.18 33.01 13.75
CA PHE A 473 -7.33 32.15 13.53
C PHE A 473 -8.23 32.66 12.38
N GLN A 474 -8.10 32.11 11.17
CA GLN A 474 -8.98 32.44 10.04
C GLN A 474 -10.26 31.56 10.05
N LYS A 475 -11.43 32.15 10.34
CA LYS A 475 -12.75 31.51 10.13
C LYS A 475 -13.23 31.68 8.67
N PRO A 476 -13.97 30.72 8.07
CA PRO A 476 -14.60 29.55 8.70
C PRO A 476 -14.13 28.19 8.14
N GLY A 477 -14.16 27.18 9.02
CA GLY A 477 -14.00 25.76 8.69
C GLY A 477 -12.58 25.29 8.95
N PHE A 478 -12.32 24.78 10.15
CA PHE A 478 -11.06 24.10 10.51
C PHE A 478 -10.69 23.00 9.50
N CYS A 479 -9.47 22.46 9.53
CA CYS A 479 -9.24 21.12 9.00
C CYS A 479 -10.02 20.11 9.85
N THR A 480 -11.34 20.09 9.70
CA THR A 480 -12.19 19.05 10.27
C THR A 480 -11.59 17.74 9.79
N GLY A 481 -11.22 16.84 10.69
CA GLY A 481 -10.53 15.62 10.30
C GLY A 481 -9.02 15.53 10.55
N CYS A 482 -8.31 16.54 11.07
CA CYS A 482 -6.86 16.41 11.35
C CYS A 482 -6.45 16.99 12.71
N ILE A 483 -5.67 16.22 13.48
CA ILE A 483 -5.26 16.55 14.85
C ILE A 483 -3.76 16.75 15.03
N ALA A 484 -2.93 16.18 14.15
CA ALA A 484 -1.49 16.38 14.20
C ALA A 484 -0.81 16.19 12.85
N ALA A 485 0.36 16.80 12.70
CA ALA A 485 1.28 16.52 11.62
C ALA A 485 2.71 16.57 12.16
N PHE A 486 3.60 15.73 11.64
CA PHE A 486 5.03 15.88 11.87
C PHE A 486 5.81 15.32 10.69
N ALA A 487 7.00 15.86 10.47
CA ALA A 487 7.91 15.32 9.49
C ALA A 487 9.00 14.48 10.16
N LEU A 488 9.51 13.49 9.44
CA LEU A 488 10.82 12.92 9.72
C LEU A 488 11.89 13.75 9.03
N PRO A 489 13.10 13.79 9.60
CA PRO A 489 14.24 14.28 8.85
C PRO A 489 14.36 13.49 7.56
N MET A 490 14.82 14.15 6.50
CA MET A 490 15.43 13.36 5.44
C MET A 490 16.55 12.56 6.10
N PRO A 491 16.59 11.22 5.97
CA PRO A 491 17.78 10.49 6.35
C PRO A 491 18.92 11.21 5.65
N ILE A 492 19.80 11.79 6.45
CA ILE A 492 21.13 12.13 5.98
C ILE A 492 21.64 10.78 5.57
N ILE A 493 21.63 10.46 4.26
CA ILE A 493 22.19 9.22 3.76
C ILE A 493 23.65 9.28 4.24
N PRO A 494 24.01 8.56 5.31
CA PRO A 494 25.31 8.75 5.92
C PRO A 494 26.25 8.09 4.93
N ASP A 495 27.03 8.93 4.24
CA ASP A 495 28.00 8.50 3.24
C ASP A 495 27.39 7.58 2.17
N LEU A 496 26.72 8.18 1.18
CA LEU A 496 26.51 7.50 -0.10
C LEU A 496 27.90 7.30 -0.75
N HIS A 497 28.57 6.23 -0.35
CA HIS A 497 29.94 5.91 -0.75
C HIS A 497 29.89 5.39 -2.19
N PHE A 498 30.12 6.28 -3.15
CA PHE A 498 30.14 5.88 -4.55
C PHE A 498 31.45 5.18 -4.87
N ARG A 499 31.36 3.87 -5.14
CA ARG A 499 32.48 3.08 -5.65
C ARG A 499 32.36 2.92 -7.16
N LEU A 500 33.16 3.67 -7.91
CA LEU A 500 33.28 3.46 -9.35
C LEU A 500 34.41 2.45 -9.62
N THR A 501 34.07 1.27 -10.15
CA THR A 501 35.07 0.27 -10.55
C THR A 501 35.19 0.23 -12.06
N ALA A 502 36.35 0.63 -12.59
CA ALA A 502 36.67 0.47 -14.00
C ALA A 502 37.37 -0.88 -14.24
N LEU A 503 36.86 -1.66 -15.19
CA LEU A 503 37.46 -2.92 -15.63
C LEU A 503 38.17 -2.70 -16.97
N GLN A 504 39.51 -2.80 -16.95
CA GLN A 504 40.28 -2.83 -18.18
C GLN A 504 40.77 -4.25 -18.44
N ARG A 505 40.34 -4.83 -19.57
CA ARG A 505 40.87 -6.11 -20.05
C ARG A 505 41.95 -5.86 -21.09
N ASP A 506 43.15 -6.36 -20.86
CA ASP A 506 44.22 -6.25 -21.84
C ASP A 506 44.01 -7.24 -23.01
N GLY A 507 44.79 -7.05 -24.08
CA GLY A 507 44.75 -7.91 -25.26
C GLY A 507 45.21 -9.36 -25.00
N ALA A 508 45.77 -9.65 -23.83
CA ALA A 508 46.16 -11.00 -23.39
C ALA A 508 45.07 -11.66 -22.52
N GLY A 509 43.96 -10.98 -22.26
CA GLY A 509 42.82 -11.47 -21.49
C GLY A 509 42.92 -11.25 -19.98
N SER A 510 43.98 -10.58 -19.50
CA SER A 510 44.14 -10.19 -18.09
C SER A 510 43.29 -8.97 -17.77
N THR A 511 42.66 -8.95 -16.60
CA THR A 511 41.81 -7.85 -16.16
C THR A 511 42.51 -7.07 -15.06
N THR A 512 42.65 -5.75 -15.21
CA THR A 512 43.15 -4.85 -14.17
C THR A 512 41.98 -4.05 -13.60
N HIS A 513 41.92 -3.94 -12.27
CA HIS A 513 40.87 -3.22 -11.55
C HIS A 513 41.41 -1.88 -11.08
N ALA A 514 40.71 -0.79 -11.41
CA ALA A 514 40.93 0.51 -10.79
C ALA A 514 39.64 0.91 -10.08
N THR A 515 39.76 1.17 -8.78
CA THR A 515 38.65 1.61 -7.93
C THR A 515 38.88 3.08 -7.58
N LEU A 516 37.89 3.92 -7.86
CA LEU A 516 37.82 5.27 -7.32
C LEU A 516 36.73 5.29 -6.25
N GLU A 517 37.09 5.76 -5.06
CA GLU A 517 36.19 5.94 -3.92
C GLU A 517 36.13 7.44 -3.62
N PHE A 518 34.91 7.98 -3.46
CA PHE A 518 34.73 9.34 -3.00
C PHE A 518 33.48 9.46 -2.13
N ASP A 519 33.59 10.34 -1.12
CA ASP A 519 32.52 10.69 -0.19
C ASP A 519 31.88 12.01 -0.64
N PRO A 520 30.68 11.99 -1.26
CA PRO A 520 30.03 13.21 -1.71
C PRO A 520 29.58 14.07 -0.51
N GLN A 521 29.69 15.39 -0.65
CA GLN A 521 29.14 16.33 0.31
C GLN A 521 27.66 16.63 -0.04
N PRO A 522 26.75 16.76 0.95
CA PRO A 522 25.29 16.83 0.74
C PRO A 522 24.77 17.97 -0.14
N SER A 523 25.59 18.98 -0.44
CA SER A 523 25.19 20.21 -1.13
C SER A 523 25.93 20.50 -2.43
N THR A 524 26.69 19.53 -2.98
CA THR A 524 27.54 19.77 -4.15
C THR A 524 27.10 18.95 -5.36
N THR A 525 26.95 19.60 -6.52
CA THR A 525 26.71 18.88 -7.78
C THR A 525 28.04 18.41 -8.36
N TYR A 526 28.19 17.10 -8.55
CA TYR A 526 29.39 16.51 -9.14
C TYR A 526 29.18 16.23 -10.63
N SER A 527 30.10 16.67 -11.48
CA SER A 527 30.13 16.30 -12.89
C SER A 527 31.35 15.44 -13.19
N ILE A 528 31.12 14.28 -13.82
CA ILE A 528 32.18 13.40 -14.30
C ILE A 528 32.33 13.68 -15.80
N SER A 529 33.45 14.28 -16.20
CA SER A 529 33.78 14.48 -17.60
C SER A 529 35.05 13.71 -17.96
N ALA A 530 35.00 12.95 -19.06
CA ALA A 530 36.19 12.39 -19.68
C ALA A 530 36.78 13.45 -20.61
N SER A 531 38.01 13.92 -20.34
CA SER A 531 38.67 14.88 -21.21
C SER A 531 39.16 14.17 -22.49
N PRO A 532 38.76 14.63 -23.70
CA PRO A 532 39.27 14.08 -24.96
C PRO A 532 40.68 14.59 -25.34
N ASP A 533 41.23 15.58 -24.62
CA ASP A 533 42.34 16.43 -25.09
C ASP A 533 43.75 15.81 -25.07
N LEU A 534 43.87 14.48 -24.94
CA LEU A 534 45.15 13.79 -25.13
C LEU A 534 45.17 12.78 -26.28
N MET A 535 44.12 12.72 -27.10
CA MET A 535 44.14 11.96 -28.35
C MET A 535 43.95 12.90 -29.55
N SER A 536 45.06 13.26 -30.20
CA SER A 536 45.07 13.92 -31.50
C SER A 536 45.76 13.04 -32.56
N PRO A 537 45.26 12.98 -33.82
CA PRO A 537 43.98 13.48 -34.32
C PRO A 537 43.10 12.34 -34.86
N PHE A 538 41.89 12.23 -34.32
CA PHE A 538 40.78 11.62 -35.06
C PHE A 538 39.70 12.65 -35.32
N THR A 539 39.21 12.67 -36.55
CA THR A 539 38.12 13.51 -37.04
C THR A 539 36.82 13.13 -36.31
N PRO A 540 36.02 14.08 -35.80
CA PRO A 540 34.78 13.74 -35.12
C PRO A 540 33.73 13.23 -36.11
N VAL A 541 33.05 12.13 -35.75
CA VAL A 541 31.82 11.67 -36.40
C VAL A 541 30.65 12.37 -35.70
N PRO A 542 29.73 13.04 -36.42
CA PRO A 542 28.57 13.70 -35.81
C PRO A 542 27.53 12.67 -35.35
N GLY A 543 26.99 12.79 -34.13
CA GLY A 543 25.74 12.13 -33.76
C GLY A 543 25.62 11.48 -32.37
N PHE A 544 26.27 11.99 -31.32
CA PHE A 544 25.94 11.58 -29.95
C PHE A 544 25.33 12.75 -29.19
N GLU A 545 24.01 12.71 -29.02
CA GLU A 545 23.28 13.56 -28.08
C GLU A 545 23.20 12.86 -26.72
N ASP A 546 23.17 13.70 -25.69
CA ASP A 546 23.14 13.43 -24.26
C ASP A 546 22.12 12.35 -23.87
N VAL A 547 22.58 11.28 -23.21
CA VAL A 547 21.70 10.32 -22.54
C VAL A 547 22.15 10.20 -21.09
N ALA A 548 21.55 11.02 -20.23
CA ALA A 548 21.61 10.83 -18.81
C ALA A 548 21.01 9.45 -18.47
N ASN A 549 21.73 8.63 -17.70
CA ASN A 549 21.33 7.33 -17.13
C ASN A 549 21.66 6.05 -17.92
N SER A 550 22.69 6.03 -18.77
CA SER A 550 23.30 4.77 -19.23
C SER A 550 24.75 4.63 -18.77
N PRO A 551 25.24 3.41 -18.42
CA PRO A 551 26.67 3.21 -18.19
C PRO A 551 27.44 3.56 -19.46
N ILE A 552 28.37 4.52 -19.36
CA ILE A 552 29.25 4.90 -20.46
C ILE A 552 30.23 3.76 -20.69
N ILE A 553 29.98 2.94 -21.72
CA ILE A 553 30.92 1.92 -22.18
C ILE A 553 31.81 2.55 -23.27
N ILE A 554 33.08 2.77 -22.96
CA ILE A 554 34.07 3.25 -23.95
C ILE A 554 34.80 2.01 -24.52
N PRO A 555 34.55 1.61 -25.77
CA PRO A 555 35.31 0.53 -26.38
C PRO A 555 36.74 1.00 -26.68
N VAL A 556 37.74 0.29 -26.14
CA VAL A 556 39.16 0.54 -26.43
C VAL A 556 39.65 -0.48 -27.46
N PRO A 557 40.23 -0.07 -28.59
CA PRO A 557 40.84 -1.00 -29.56
C PRO A 557 42.02 -1.75 -28.93
N SER A 558 42.19 -3.03 -29.28
CA SER A 558 43.30 -3.84 -28.78
C SER A 558 44.66 -3.28 -29.21
N GLY A 559 45.55 -3.08 -28.24
CA GLY A 559 46.96 -2.70 -28.48
C GLY A 559 47.39 -1.31 -28.01
N PHE A 560 46.54 -0.54 -27.33
CA PHE A 560 46.89 0.78 -26.76
C PHE A 560 46.89 0.78 -25.23
N GLU A 561 47.94 1.35 -24.62
CA GLU A 561 47.92 1.82 -23.23
C GLU A 561 47.18 3.17 -23.19
N THR A 562 45.97 3.21 -22.65
CA THR A 562 45.29 4.47 -22.31
C THR A 562 45.59 4.84 -20.86
N ARG A 563 46.27 5.97 -20.65
CA ARG A 563 46.26 6.70 -19.38
C ARG A 563 45.14 7.73 -19.44
N GLY A 564 43.94 7.36 -19.01
CA GLY A 564 42.84 8.30 -18.83
C GLY A 564 43.00 9.06 -17.52
N PHE A 565 42.92 10.39 -17.56
CA PHE A 565 42.76 11.21 -16.37
C PHE A 565 41.29 11.58 -16.24
N PHE A 566 40.63 11.13 -15.17
CA PHE A 566 39.31 11.63 -14.81
C PHE A 566 39.50 12.91 -14.01
N ARG A 567 38.82 13.99 -14.41
CA ARG A 567 38.78 15.22 -13.62
C ARG A 567 37.39 15.33 -13.01
N ILE A 568 37.32 15.16 -11.69
CA ILE A 568 36.15 15.57 -10.92
C ILE A 568 36.31 17.08 -10.71
N THR A 569 35.30 17.84 -11.10
CA THR A 569 35.28 19.29 -10.89
C THR A 569 34.12 19.60 -9.99
N GLU A 570 34.40 20.18 -8.83
CA GLU A 570 33.39 20.78 -7.95
C GLU A 570 32.81 21.99 -8.67
N ASN A 571 31.50 22.00 -8.89
CA ASN A 571 30.78 23.20 -9.32
C ASN A 571 30.17 23.85 -8.06
N PRO A 572 30.60 25.06 -7.69
CA PRO A 572 30.02 25.80 -6.57
C PRO A 572 28.60 26.29 -6.85
#